data_AF-A0A9W7ZBX5-F1
#
_entry.id   AF-A0A9W7ZBX5-F1
#
_cell.length_a   1.000
_cell.length_b   1.000
_cell.length_c   1.000
_cell.angle_alpha   90.00
_cell.angle_beta   90.00
_cell.angle_gamma   90.00
#
_symmetry.space_group_name_H-M   'P 1'
#
loop_
_entity.id
_entity.type
_entity.pdbx_description
1 polymer ?
#
loop_
_entity_poly.entity_id
_entity_poly.type
_entity_poly.pdbx_seq_one_letter_code
_entity_poly.pdbx_strand_id
1 'polypeptide(L)'
;MAYLGSLDQCVATLEQCNHHLSSTTSALSTLTRTFPRVQTVIQCRKQFDLTTASDINHAQSLISHEAVPFLFRQVDQLESAIEFIKTTHEKLEQQISEQAAEYTQLVADEASMTQLQQQLQAETAALAEEQTNVLNLKSLITAKERDIAELNKSRKSTQHSKILDEASKVDAEIIKMKRMLADIEQQIPSVASSQIGGDSDSYLVLAKLREQLALEHITADDSALDILDMLETKAFIPWWDAQSNVQMERMGSITRLLKYFYRDHGSTMQAIIDALLDVQSMGIDGLRQQLATTGHGTQDLPLLIGHLKAIGAVTTESNMIQLDFSGLD
;
A
#
# COMPACT_ATOMS: atom_id res chain seq x y z
N MET A 1 -32.70 82.58 121.71
CA MET A 1 -31.65 81.55 121.94
C MET A 1 -31.97 80.21 121.24
N ALA A 2 -33.20 79.67 121.28
CA ALA A 2 -33.52 78.34 120.72
C ALA A 2 -33.48 78.21 119.17
N TYR A 3 -33.76 79.29 118.42
CA TYR A 3 -33.79 79.26 116.95
C TYR A 3 -32.42 79.06 116.30
N LEU A 4 -31.34 79.53 116.94
CA LEU A 4 -29.97 79.35 116.44
C LEU A 4 -29.54 77.87 116.50
N GLY A 5 -29.88 77.17 117.59
CA GLY A 5 -29.58 75.74 117.72
C GLY A 5 -30.34 74.84 116.72
N SER A 6 -31.58 75.22 116.35
CA SER A 6 -32.32 74.50 115.31
C SER A 6 -31.73 74.71 113.92
N LEU A 7 -31.18 75.91 113.64
CA LEU A 7 -30.50 76.19 112.38
C LEU A 7 -29.17 75.43 112.31
N ASP A 8 -28.39 75.42 113.38
CA ASP A 8 -27.13 74.66 113.48
C ASP A 8 -27.38 73.15 113.28
N GLN A 9 -28.49 72.61 113.82
CA GLN A 9 -28.85 71.21 113.60
C GLN A 9 -29.34 70.93 112.18
N CYS A 10 -30.01 71.88 111.53
CA CYS A 10 -30.32 71.80 110.09
C CYS A 10 -29.05 71.83 109.23
N VAL A 11 -28.08 72.68 109.56
CA VAL A 11 -26.79 72.73 108.84
C VAL A 11 -26.01 71.43 109.05
N ALA A 12 -25.92 70.92 110.28
CA ALA A 12 -25.25 69.67 110.58
C ALA A 12 -25.89 68.46 109.87
N THR A 13 -27.23 68.40 109.81
CA THR A 13 -27.93 67.34 109.05
C THR A 13 -27.74 67.48 107.55
N LEU A 14 -27.69 68.71 107.01
CA LEU A 14 -27.39 68.95 105.61
C LEU A 14 -25.95 68.53 105.25
N GLU A 15 -24.98 68.84 106.12
CA GLU A 15 -23.59 68.41 105.98
C GLU A 15 -23.46 66.89 106.03
N GLN A 16 -24.20 66.23 106.94
CA GLN A 16 -24.26 64.77 107.02
C GLN A 16 -24.88 64.16 105.75
N CYS A 17 -25.96 64.74 105.23
CA CYS A 17 -26.55 64.33 103.95
C CYS A 17 -25.56 64.51 102.79
N ASN A 18 -24.82 65.61 102.75
CA ASN A 18 -23.80 65.86 101.74
C ASN A 18 -22.65 64.85 101.84
N HIS A 19 -22.23 64.50 103.06
CA HIS A 19 -21.23 63.47 103.30
C HIS A 19 -21.71 62.09 102.84
N HIS A 20 -22.97 61.73 103.13
CA HIS A 20 -23.58 60.49 102.63
C HIS A 20 -23.68 60.47 101.10
N LEU A 21 -24.10 61.56 100.47
CA LEU A 21 -24.15 61.68 99.01
C LEU A 21 -22.76 61.50 98.39
N SER A 22 -21.74 62.14 98.96
CA SER A 22 -20.35 62.00 98.54
C SER A 22 -19.83 60.56 98.70
N SER A 23 -20.14 59.92 99.83
CA SER A 23 -19.82 58.51 100.08
C SER A 23 -20.51 57.59 99.07
N THR A 24 -21.80 57.78 98.81
CA THR A 24 -22.52 56.99 97.81
C THR A 24 -22.01 57.22 96.39
N THR A 25 -21.60 58.45 96.06
CA THR A 25 -21.05 58.79 94.75
C THR A 25 -19.68 58.13 94.53
N SER A 26 -18.85 58.10 95.57
CA SER A 26 -17.54 57.42 95.51
C SER A 26 -17.68 55.89 95.45
N ALA A 27 -18.63 55.32 96.20
CA ALA A 27 -18.96 53.90 96.11
C ALA A 27 -19.50 53.51 94.72
N LEU A 28 -20.42 54.32 94.17
CA LEU A 28 -20.95 54.12 92.83
C LEU A 28 -19.85 54.23 91.77
N SER A 29 -19.01 55.27 91.84
CA SER A 29 -17.86 55.44 90.95
C SER A 29 -16.92 54.23 90.97
N THR A 30 -16.68 53.66 92.15
CA THR A 30 -15.84 52.45 92.29
C THR A 30 -16.50 51.22 91.67
N LEU A 31 -17.81 51.04 91.87
CA LEU A 31 -18.59 49.94 91.28
C LEU A 31 -18.72 50.04 89.76
N THR A 32 -18.95 51.25 89.23
CA THR A 32 -19.19 51.46 87.79
C THR A 32 -17.91 51.68 86.98
N ARG A 33 -16.74 51.78 87.63
CA ARG A 33 -15.44 52.01 86.96
C ARG A 33 -15.13 50.99 85.87
N THR A 34 -15.63 49.76 86.00
CA THR A 34 -15.38 48.65 85.07
C THR A 34 -16.41 48.57 83.95
N PHE A 35 -17.55 49.28 84.03
CA PHE A 35 -18.63 49.19 83.05
C PHE A 35 -18.23 49.63 81.65
N PRO A 36 -17.47 50.73 81.44
CA PRO A 36 -17.04 51.11 80.10
C PRO A 36 -16.17 50.03 79.44
N ARG A 37 -15.36 49.31 80.22
CA ARG A 37 -14.51 48.22 79.72
C ARG A 37 -15.33 46.96 79.38
N VAL A 38 -16.37 46.66 80.15
CA VAL A 38 -17.29 45.56 79.82
C VAL A 38 -18.12 45.90 78.59
N GLN A 39 -18.57 47.14 78.46
CA GLN A 39 -19.29 47.62 77.27
C GLN A 39 -18.43 47.52 76.01
N THR A 40 -17.15 47.91 76.07
CA THR A 40 -16.25 47.75 74.92
C THR A 40 -16.00 46.27 74.62
N VAL A 41 -15.84 45.40 75.62
CA VAL A 41 -15.70 43.95 75.39
C VAL A 41 -16.97 43.35 74.76
N ILE A 42 -18.17 43.79 75.17
CA ILE A 42 -19.44 43.36 74.57
C ILE A 42 -19.56 43.87 73.13
N GLN A 43 -19.21 45.13 72.86
CA GLN A 43 -19.22 45.71 71.52
C GLN A 43 -18.16 45.09 70.59
N CYS A 44 -16.99 44.72 71.13
CA CYS A 44 -15.93 44.01 70.41
C CYS A 44 -16.20 42.50 70.30
N ARG A 45 -17.20 41.95 70.99
CA ARG A 45 -17.63 40.57 70.83
C ARG A 45 -18.31 40.47 69.46
N LYS A 46 -17.48 40.16 68.47
CA LYS A 46 -17.79 39.92 67.06
C LYS A 46 -19.25 39.56 66.85
N GLN A 47 -19.93 40.34 66.00
CA GLN A 47 -21.12 39.86 65.31
C GLN A 47 -20.76 38.50 64.73
N PHE A 48 -21.33 37.44 65.29
CA PHE A 48 -21.24 36.14 64.68
C PHE A 48 -22.17 36.20 63.48
N ASP A 49 -21.62 36.01 62.28
CA ASP A 49 -22.43 35.74 61.09
C ASP A 49 -23.14 34.41 61.34
N LEU A 50 -24.30 34.50 61.98
CA LEU A 50 -25.16 33.37 62.28
C LEU A 50 -25.92 33.08 61.00
N THR A 51 -25.36 32.19 60.18
CA THR A 51 -26.12 31.56 59.10
C THR A 51 -27.27 30.80 59.73
N THR A 52 -28.50 31.25 59.47
CA THR A 52 -29.67 30.59 60.05
C THR A 52 -29.95 29.28 59.32
N ALA A 53 -30.63 28.34 59.97
CA ALA A 53 -31.08 27.11 59.30
C ALA A 53 -31.98 27.41 58.09
N SER A 54 -32.69 28.55 58.10
CA SER A 54 -33.48 29.02 56.96
C SER A 54 -32.59 29.42 55.79
N ASP A 55 -31.48 30.12 56.03
CA ASP A 55 -30.52 30.50 54.98
C ASP A 55 -29.84 29.27 54.38
N ILE A 56 -29.52 28.28 55.21
CA ILE A 56 -28.97 26.99 54.77
C ILE A 56 -29.98 26.25 53.88
N ASN A 57 -31.25 26.17 54.29
CA ASN A 57 -32.29 25.50 53.50
C ASN A 57 -32.56 26.21 52.17
N HIS A 58 -32.57 27.55 52.18
CA HIS A 58 -32.72 28.34 50.95
C HIS A 58 -31.53 28.16 50.02
N ALA A 59 -30.31 28.20 50.54
CA ALA A 59 -29.10 27.92 49.76
C ALA A 59 -29.07 26.49 49.22
N GLN A 60 -29.47 25.50 50.02
CA GLN A 60 -29.60 24.10 49.56
C GLN A 60 -30.66 23.97 48.47
N SER A 61 -31.78 24.69 48.57
CA SER A 61 -32.79 24.69 47.52
C SER A 61 -32.27 25.30 46.23
N LEU A 62 -31.57 26.45 46.29
CA LEU A 62 -30.94 27.07 45.12
C LEU A 62 -29.85 26.17 44.50
N ILE A 63 -28.97 25.63 45.32
CA ILE A 63 -27.94 24.68 44.88
C ILE A 63 -28.60 23.45 44.27
N SER A 64 -29.66 22.91 44.87
CA SER A 64 -30.37 21.76 44.29
C SER A 64 -31.02 22.11 42.95
N HIS A 65 -31.52 23.33 42.79
CA HIS A 65 -32.17 23.75 41.55
C HIS A 65 -31.17 23.96 40.40
N GLU A 66 -29.96 24.44 40.70
CA GLU A 66 -28.95 24.73 39.67
C GLU A 66 -27.91 23.62 39.51
N ALA A 67 -27.41 23.06 40.61
CA ALA A 67 -26.35 22.06 40.59
C ALA A 67 -26.86 20.68 40.15
N VAL A 68 -28.11 20.30 40.48
CA VAL A 68 -28.62 18.98 40.08
C VAL A 68 -28.77 18.88 38.56
N PRO A 69 -29.41 19.83 37.84
CA PRO A 69 -29.45 19.78 36.38
C PRO A 69 -28.06 19.86 35.74
N PHE A 70 -27.14 20.61 36.34
CA PHE A 70 -25.75 20.67 35.88
C PHE A 70 -25.05 19.31 35.99
N LEU A 71 -25.19 18.62 37.13
CA LEU A 71 -24.65 17.29 37.34
C LEU A 71 -25.26 16.27 36.38
N PHE A 72 -26.58 16.32 36.12
CA PHE A 72 -27.20 15.44 35.12
C PHE A 72 -26.64 15.67 33.72
N ARG A 73 -26.48 16.92 33.28
CA ARG A 73 -25.84 17.21 31.99
C ARG A 73 -24.40 16.69 31.92
N GLN A 74 -23.64 16.79 33.01
CA GLN A 74 -22.30 16.23 33.07
C GLN A 74 -22.30 14.70 32.99
N VAL A 75 -23.25 14.04 33.66
CA VAL A 75 -23.42 12.58 33.57
C VAL A 75 -23.76 12.18 32.14
N ASP A 76 -24.73 12.85 31.49
CA ASP A 76 -25.10 12.56 30.10
C ASP A 76 -23.91 12.73 29.13
N GLN A 77 -23.10 13.78 29.33
CA GLN A 77 -21.89 14.01 28.54
C GLN A 77 -20.85 12.90 28.75
N LEU A 78 -20.66 12.44 29.99
CA LEU A 78 -19.74 11.36 30.31
C LEU A 78 -20.23 10.02 29.77
N GLU A 79 -21.54 9.74 29.83
CA GLU A 79 -22.14 8.53 29.26
C GLU A 79 -21.96 8.49 27.75
N SER A 80 -22.23 9.61 27.06
CA SER A 80 -21.98 9.73 25.61
C SER A 80 -20.50 9.56 25.26
N ALA A 81 -19.58 10.14 26.05
CA ALA A 81 -18.15 9.95 25.84
C ALA A 81 -17.72 8.49 26.04
N ILE A 82 -18.27 7.80 27.04
CA ILE A 82 -18.01 6.37 27.27
C ILE A 82 -18.52 5.53 26.10
N GLU A 83 -19.71 5.82 25.58
CA GLU A 83 -20.28 5.11 24.43
C GLU A 83 -19.43 5.33 23.16
N PHE A 84 -18.95 6.55 22.93
CA PHE A 84 -18.00 6.84 21.87
C PHE A 84 -16.68 6.06 22.02
N ILE A 85 -16.12 6.01 23.24
CA ILE A 85 -14.90 5.23 23.51
C ILE A 85 -15.14 3.73 23.28
N LYS A 86 -16.30 3.20 23.65
CA LYS A 86 -16.64 1.78 23.42
C LYS A 86 -16.72 1.45 21.93
N THR A 87 -17.47 2.23 21.17
CA THR A 87 -17.63 1.99 19.72
C THR A 87 -16.32 2.12 18.95
N THR A 88 -15.47 3.09 19.34
CA THR A 88 -14.12 3.22 18.76
C THR A 88 -13.21 2.06 19.16
N HIS A 89 -13.30 1.55 20.39
CA HIS A 89 -12.57 0.37 20.82
C HIS A 89 -12.99 -0.90 20.06
N GLU A 90 -14.30 -1.14 19.91
CA GLU A 90 -14.84 -2.25 19.11
C GLU A 90 -14.36 -2.19 17.66
N LYS A 91 -14.35 -0.99 17.06
CA LYS A 91 -13.83 -0.79 15.71
C LYS A 91 -12.33 -1.11 15.60
N LEU A 92 -11.53 -0.68 16.59
CA LEU A 92 -10.09 -0.99 16.62
C LEU A 92 -9.85 -2.49 16.83
N GLU A 93 -10.63 -3.15 17.67
CA GLU A 93 -10.54 -4.60 17.89
C GLU A 93 -10.87 -5.37 16.60
N GLN A 94 -11.91 -4.93 15.87
CA GLN A 94 -12.22 -5.49 14.55
C GLN A 94 -11.06 -5.30 13.56
N GLN A 95 -10.48 -4.10 13.48
CA GLN A 95 -9.33 -3.83 12.60
C GLN A 95 -8.11 -4.69 12.96
N ILE A 96 -7.83 -4.88 14.25
CA ILE A 96 -6.75 -5.76 14.70
C ILE A 96 -7.02 -7.21 14.30
N SER A 97 -8.26 -7.68 14.43
CA SER A 97 -8.64 -9.04 14.01
C SER A 97 -8.51 -9.23 12.50
N GLU A 98 -8.90 -8.24 11.69
CA GLU A 98 -8.75 -8.25 10.24
C GLU A 98 -7.26 -8.29 9.84
N GLN A 99 -6.43 -7.44 10.44
CA GLN A 99 -4.98 -7.45 10.21
C GLN A 99 -4.30 -8.74 10.65
N ALA A 100 -4.74 -9.36 11.76
CA ALA A 100 -4.21 -10.63 12.21
C ALA A 100 -4.55 -11.77 11.22
N ALA A 101 -5.75 -11.74 10.63
CA ALA A 101 -6.14 -12.69 9.59
C ALA A 101 -5.32 -12.49 8.31
N GLU A 102 -5.16 -11.25 7.86
CA GLU A 102 -4.33 -10.89 6.70
C GLU A 102 -2.87 -11.32 6.88
N TYR A 103 -2.29 -11.06 8.06
CA TYR A 103 -0.93 -11.49 8.38
C TYR A 103 -0.78 -13.01 8.37
N THR A 104 -1.76 -13.74 8.91
CA THR A 104 -1.76 -15.21 8.88
C THR A 104 -1.80 -15.75 7.46
N GLN A 105 -2.56 -15.09 6.58
CA GLN A 105 -2.61 -15.43 5.16
C GLN A 105 -1.28 -15.16 4.46
N LEU A 106 -0.67 -13.98 4.69
CA LEU A 106 0.65 -13.65 4.13
C LEU A 106 1.74 -14.64 4.54
N VAL A 107 1.72 -15.13 5.78
CA VAL A 107 2.65 -16.17 6.24
C VAL A 107 2.43 -17.50 5.51
N ALA A 108 1.17 -17.87 5.23
CA ALA A 108 0.86 -19.06 4.43
C ALA A 108 1.31 -18.90 2.97
N ASP A 109 1.12 -17.72 2.40
CA ASP A 109 1.55 -17.38 1.04
C ASP A 109 3.08 -17.39 0.93
N GLU A 110 3.80 -16.85 1.92
CA GLU A 110 5.27 -16.92 2.00
C GLU A 110 5.75 -18.37 2.01
N ALA A 111 5.12 -19.23 2.82
CA ALA A 111 5.45 -20.65 2.84
C ALA A 111 5.25 -21.31 1.46
N SER A 112 4.16 -20.99 0.77
CA SER A 112 3.91 -21.48 -0.60
C SER A 112 4.95 -20.97 -1.62
N MET A 113 5.36 -19.72 -1.49
CA MET A 113 6.36 -19.08 -2.36
C MET A 113 7.72 -19.75 -2.16
N THR A 114 8.13 -20.02 -0.91
CA THR A 114 9.37 -20.76 -0.64
C THR A 114 9.36 -22.17 -1.22
N GLN A 115 8.21 -22.86 -1.19
CA GLN A 115 8.06 -24.18 -1.80
C GLN A 115 8.19 -24.10 -3.34
N LEU A 116 7.56 -23.13 -3.98
CA LEU A 116 7.70 -22.90 -5.42
C LEU A 116 9.15 -22.53 -5.79
N GLN A 117 9.83 -21.75 -4.97
CA GLN A 117 11.24 -21.40 -5.18
C GLN A 117 12.15 -22.63 -5.11
N GLN A 118 11.90 -23.55 -4.16
CA GLN A 118 12.63 -24.82 -4.08
C GLN A 118 12.37 -25.70 -5.31
N GLN A 119 11.12 -25.78 -5.77
CA GLN A 119 10.78 -26.53 -6.99
C GLN A 119 11.47 -25.93 -8.22
N LEU A 120 11.46 -24.61 -8.36
CA LEU A 120 12.13 -23.92 -9.46
C LEU A 120 13.65 -24.19 -9.43
N GLN A 121 14.28 -24.14 -8.26
CA GLN A 121 15.70 -24.50 -8.12
C GLN A 121 15.97 -25.95 -8.54
N ALA A 122 15.13 -26.91 -8.13
CA ALA A 122 15.26 -28.30 -8.53
C ALA A 122 15.13 -28.48 -10.05
N GLU A 123 14.13 -27.85 -10.67
CA GLU A 123 13.92 -27.87 -12.12
C GLU A 123 15.08 -27.21 -12.88
N THR A 124 15.63 -26.11 -12.38
CA THR A 124 16.80 -25.48 -13.01
C THR A 124 18.05 -26.35 -12.93
N ALA A 125 18.24 -27.09 -11.84
CA ALA A 125 19.33 -28.04 -11.70
C ALA A 125 19.16 -29.24 -12.64
N ALA A 126 17.95 -29.79 -12.75
CA ALA A 126 17.62 -30.87 -13.68
C ALA A 126 17.82 -30.45 -15.14
N LEU A 127 17.39 -29.22 -15.49
CA LEU A 127 17.61 -28.67 -16.82
C LEU A 127 19.11 -28.51 -17.15
N ALA A 128 19.91 -28.05 -16.18
CA ALA A 128 21.36 -27.95 -16.37
C ALA A 128 22.00 -29.32 -16.57
N GLU A 129 21.58 -30.35 -15.82
CA GLU A 129 22.04 -31.72 -16.02
C GLU A 129 21.68 -32.24 -17.42
N GLU A 130 20.45 -32.06 -17.87
CA GLU A 130 20.03 -32.44 -19.22
C GLU A 130 20.82 -31.70 -20.31
N GLN A 131 21.11 -30.41 -20.12
CA GLN A 131 21.97 -29.67 -21.06
C GLN A 131 23.38 -30.27 -21.14
N THR A 132 23.95 -30.70 -20.02
CA THR A 132 25.26 -31.40 -20.03
C THR A 132 25.18 -32.75 -20.72
N ASN A 133 24.11 -33.51 -20.51
CA ASN A 133 23.86 -34.79 -21.19
C ASN A 133 23.76 -34.61 -22.71
N VAL A 134 23.03 -33.59 -23.17
CA VAL A 134 22.92 -33.25 -24.59
C VAL A 134 24.28 -32.88 -25.20
N LEU A 135 25.12 -32.12 -24.49
CA LEU A 135 26.48 -31.80 -24.95
C LEU A 135 27.37 -33.05 -25.03
N ASN A 136 27.26 -33.95 -24.05
CA ASN A 136 27.97 -35.24 -24.07
C ASN A 136 27.51 -36.13 -25.23
N LEU A 137 26.22 -36.19 -25.51
CA LEU A 137 25.68 -36.93 -26.65
C LEU A 137 26.14 -36.31 -27.99
N LYS A 138 26.14 -34.97 -28.11
CA LYS A 138 26.68 -34.28 -29.29
C LYS A 138 28.14 -34.63 -29.52
N SER A 139 28.98 -34.63 -28.49
CA SER A 139 30.39 -34.99 -28.62
C SER A 139 30.57 -36.46 -29.06
N LEU A 140 29.76 -37.37 -28.50
CA LEU A 140 29.75 -38.78 -28.89
C LEU A 140 29.32 -38.97 -30.36
N ILE A 141 28.29 -38.26 -30.82
CA ILE A 141 27.85 -38.28 -32.22
C ILE A 141 29.00 -37.83 -33.12
N THR A 142 29.66 -36.70 -32.82
CA THR A 142 30.79 -36.23 -33.65
C THR A 142 31.96 -37.22 -33.69
N ALA A 143 32.22 -37.94 -32.59
CA ALA A 143 33.23 -39.00 -32.57
C ALA A 143 32.82 -40.17 -33.46
N LYS A 144 31.56 -40.62 -33.38
CA LYS A 144 31.02 -41.69 -34.22
C LYS A 144 30.96 -41.32 -35.70
N GLU A 145 30.65 -40.07 -36.02
CA GLU A 145 30.71 -39.56 -37.40
C GLU A 145 32.14 -39.62 -37.97
N ARG A 146 33.16 -39.31 -37.16
CA ARG A 146 34.57 -39.50 -37.54
C ARG A 146 34.91 -40.96 -37.75
N ASP A 147 34.53 -41.85 -36.82
CA ASP A 147 34.76 -43.30 -36.96
C ASP A 147 34.14 -43.82 -38.27
N ILE A 148 32.91 -43.40 -38.59
CA ILE A 148 32.21 -43.77 -39.84
C ILE A 148 32.97 -43.22 -41.06
N ALA A 149 33.44 -41.97 -41.01
CA ALA A 149 34.21 -41.38 -42.11
C ALA A 149 35.54 -42.14 -42.35
N GLU A 150 36.23 -42.54 -41.27
CA GLU A 150 37.46 -43.34 -41.35
C GLU A 150 37.19 -44.76 -41.87
N LEU A 151 36.14 -45.42 -41.40
CA LEU A 151 35.70 -46.72 -41.93
C LEU A 151 35.34 -46.63 -43.41
N ASN A 152 34.63 -45.59 -43.83
CA ASN A 152 34.29 -45.36 -45.23
C ASN A 152 35.53 -45.10 -46.09
N LYS A 153 36.51 -44.34 -45.59
CA LYS A 153 37.80 -44.13 -46.26
C LYS A 153 38.58 -45.44 -46.40
N SER A 154 38.61 -46.24 -45.34
CA SER A 154 39.27 -47.55 -45.33
C SER A 154 38.60 -48.50 -46.30
N ARG A 155 37.25 -48.58 -46.30
CA ARG A 155 36.47 -49.39 -47.25
C ARG A 155 36.72 -48.99 -48.70
N LYS A 156 36.78 -47.69 -49.01
CA LYS A 156 37.14 -47.20 -50.37
C LYS A 156 38.56 -47.62 -50.76
N SER A 157 39.52 -47.56 -49.85
CA SER A 157 40.90 -48.02 -50.09
C SER A 157 40.99 -49.54 -50.32
N THR A 158 40.29 -50.34 -49.51
CA THR A 158 40.28 -51.81 -49.65
C THR A 158 39.49 -52.27 -50.89
N GLN A 159 38.40 -51.58 -51.23
CA GLN A 159 37.69 -51.79 -52.49
C GLN A 159 38.56 -51.39 -53.69
N HIS A 160 39.25 -50.25 -53.67
CA HIS A 160 40.15 -49.90 -54.78
C HIS A 160 41.29 -50.91 -54.95
N SER A 161 41.86 -51.46 -53.86
CA SER A 161 42.95 -52.44 -53.95
C SER A 161 42.49 -53.83 -54.43
N LYS A 162 41.39 -54.37 -53.90
CA LYS A 162 40.92 -55.71 -54.31
C LYS A 162 40.17 -55.68 -55.64
N ILE A 163 39.40 -54.61 -55.90
CA ILE A 163 38.69 -54.46 -57.17
C ILE A 163 39.64 -54.06 -58.29
N LEU A 164 40.77 -53.35 -58.09
CA LEU A 164 41.75 -53.19 -59.18
C LEU A 164 42.41 -54.52 -59.56
N ASP A 165 42.78 -55.34 -58.58
CA ASP A 165 43.43 -56.63 -58.86
C ASP A 165 42.47 -57.62 -59.51
N GLU A 166 41.22 -57.70 -59.04
CA GLU A 166 40.18 -58.51 -59.67
C GLU A 166 39.71 -57.90 -61.01
N ALA A 167 39.61 -56.58 -61.15
CA ALA A 167 39.30 -55.92 -62.43
C ALA A 167 40.43 -56.09 -63.44
N SER A 168 41.70 -56.17 -63.04
CA SER A 168 42.79 -56.46 -63.98
C SER A 168 42.72 -57.90 -64.53
N LYS A 169 42.32 -58.86 -63.70
CA LYS A 169 42.06 -60.24 -64.10
C LYS A 169 40.81 -60.36 -64.95
N VAL A 170 39.74 -59.68 -64.56
CA VAL A 170 38.49 -59.62 -65.31
C VAL A 170 38.68 -58.87 -66.62
N ASP A 171 39.51 -57.82 -66.69
CA ASP A 171 39.84 -57.13 -67.95
C ASP A 171 40.71 -58.01 -68.85
N ALA A 172 41.64 -58.79 -68.29
CA ALA A 172 42.37 -59.80 -69.06
C ALA A 172 41.43 -60.89 -69.61
N GLU A 173 40.46 -61.33 -68.82
CA GLU A 173 39.40 -62.26 -69.28
C GLU A 173 38.41 -61.60 -70.24
N ILE A 174 38.06 -60.32 -70.06
CA ILE A 174 37.21 -59.55 -70.96
C ILE A 174 37.93 -59.32 -72.28
N ILE A 175 39.24 -59.08 -72.30
CA ILE A 175 40.01 -59.00 -73.55
C ILE A 175 40.02 -60.36 -74.25
N LYS A 176 40.13 -61.46 -73.49
CA LYS A 176 40.05 -62.82 -74.03
C LYS A 176 38.65 -63.14 -74.56
N MET A 177 37.60 -62.75 -73.82
CA MET A 177 36.20 -62.90 -74.21
C MET A 177 35.83 -61.96 -75.36
N LYS A 178 36.38 -60.75 -75.44
CA LYS A 178 36.21 -59.81 -76.56
C LYS A 178 36.89 -60.30 -77.83
N ARG A 179 38.01 -61.03 -77.73
CA ARG A 179 38.57 -61.76 -78.90
C ARG A 179 37.65 -62.89 -79.35
N MET A 180 37.14 -63.69 -78.42
CA MET A 180 36.16 -64.74 -78.74
C MET A 180 34.84 -64.16 -79.26
N LEU A 181 34.39 -63.03 -78.73
CA LEU A 181 33.21 -62.31 -79.17
C LEU A 181 33.44 -61.63 -80.51
N ALA A 182 34.63 -61.12 -80.83
CA ALA A 182 34.95 -60.63 -82.17
C ALA A 182 34.94 -61.77 -83.21
N ASP A 183 35.40 -62.97 -82.85
CA ASP A 183 35.28 -64.18 -83.69
C ASP A 183 33.80 -64.62 -83.85
N ILE A 184 32.94 -64.37 -82.87
CA ILE A 184 31.50 -64.71 -82.88
C ILE A 184 30.64 -63.61 -83.54
N GLU A 185 30.98 -62.33 -83.39
CA GLU A 185 30.33 -61.16 -83.99
C GLU A 185 30.66 -61.04 -85.49
N GLN A 186 31.73 -61.69 -85.96
CA GLN A 186 31.95 -61.91 -87.39
C GLN A 186 30.94 -62.92 -87.99
N GLN A 187 30.12 -63.59 -87.17
CA GLN A 187 29.17 -64.61 -87.62
C GLN A 187 27.68 -64.22 -87.53
N ILE A 188 27.24 -63.17 -86.82
CA ILE A 188 25.80 -62.82 -86.74
C ILE A 188 25.55 -61.30 -86.57
N PRO A 189 24.65 -60.67 -87.36
CA PRO A 189 24.39 -59.22 -87.34
C PRO A 189 23.46 -58.72 -86.20
N SER A 190 23.91 -57.62 -85.57
CA SER A 190 23.26 -56.48 -84.89
C SER A 190 21.75 -56.47 -84.54
N VAL A 191 21.40 -56.12 -83.27
CA VAL A 191 20.37 -55.14 -82.79
C VAL A 191 20.63 -54.82 -81.28
N ALA A 192 21.20 -53.67 -80.88
CA ALA A 192 20.59 -52.44 -80.29
C ALA A 192 19.76 -52.63 -78.97
N SER A 193 20.26 -52.28 -77.77
CA SER A 193 20.08 -51.02 -76.95
C SER A 193 18.64 -50.84 -76.37
N SER A 194 18.33 -50.40 -75.12
CA SER A 194 18.91 -49.36 -74.22
C SER A 194 18.17 -49.31 -72.83
N GLN A 195 18.89 -48.86 -71.77
CA GLN A 195 18.57 -47.88 -70.65
C GLN A 195 17.25 -48.00 -69.82
N ILE A 196 17.19 -48.06 -68.47
CA ILE A 196 17.69 -47.29 -67.28
C ILE A 196 17.08 -45.88 -67.07
N GLY A 197 16.44 -45.67 -65.91
CA GLY A 197 16.22 -44.35 -65.28
C GLY A 197 15.51 -44.40 -63.90
N GLY A 198 16.20 -43.94 -62.84
CA GLY A 198 15.62 -43.45 -61.56
C GLY A 198 15.15 -41.99 -61.70
N ASP A 199 14.72 -41.21 -60.69
CA ASP A 199 14.89 -41.19 -59.23
C ASP A 199 13.98 -40.07 -58.64
N SER A 200 13.81 -40.08 -57.31
CA SER A 200 13.61 -38.94 -56.38
C SER A 200 12.43 -37.96 -56.48
N ASP A 201 11.62 -37.87 -55.41
CA ASP A 201 11.05 -36.60 -54.94
C ASP A 201 10.75 -36.60 -53.43
N SER A 202 11.58 -35.90 -52.66
CA SER A 202 11.55 -35.71 -51.21
C SER A 202 11.56 -34.21 -50.89
N TYR A 203 10.42 -33.53 -51.01
CA TYR A 203 10.27 -32.11 -50.63
C TYR A 203 8.87 -31.72 -50.12
N LEU A 204 8.22 -32.57 -49.32
CA LEU A 204 6.88 -32.29 -48.75
C LEU A 204 6.86 -31.79 -47.29
N VAL A 205 8.01 -31.65 -46.63
CA VAL A 205 8.07 -31.34 -45.18
C VAL A 205 8.28 -29.85 -44.88
N LEU A 206 8.82 -29.06 -45.81
CA LEU A 206 9.07 -27.62 -45.60
C LEU A 206 7.85 -26.72 -45.85
N ALA A 207 6.81 -27.21 -46.52
CA ALA A 207 5.56 -26.46 -46.74
C ALA A 207 4.68 -26.39 -45.48
N LYS A 208 4.70 -27.43 -44.63
CA LYS A 208 3.87 -27.50 -43.41
C LYS A 208 4.35 -26.64 -42.23
N LEU A 209 5.62 -26.26 -42.21
CA LEU A 209 6.18 -25.37 -41.17
C LEU A 209 5.92 -23.88 -41.44
N ARG A 210 5.59 -23.53 -42.69
CA ARG A 210 5.31 -22.14 -43.10
C ARG A 210 3.86 -21.73 -42.83
N GLU A 211 2.96 -22.70 -42.68
CA GLU A 211 1.53 -22.51 -42.43
C GLU A 211 1.19 -22.37 -40.92
N GLN A 212 2.08 -22.82 -40.03
CA GLN A 212 1.90 -22.72 -38.57
C GLN A 212 2.42 -21.41 -37.94
N LEU A 213 3.00 -20.50 -38.72
CA LEU A 213 3.63 -19.25 -38.25
C LEU A 213 3.00 -17.97 -38.81
N ALA A 214 1.84 -18.07 -39.47
CA ALA A 214 1.08 -16.92 -39.96
C ALA A 214 0.19 -16.35 -38.85
N LEU A 215 0.77 -15.52 -37.97
CA LEU A 215 0.01 -14.52 -37.21
C LEU A 215 -0.41 -13.40 -38.19
N GLU A 216 -1.72 -13.17 -38.23
CA GLU A 216 -2.39 -12.22 -39.12
C GLU A 216 -1.99 -10.76 -38.90
N HIS A 217 -2.17 -10.01 -39.98
CA HIS A 217 -1.94 -8.59 -40.14
C HIS A 217 -2.51 -7.71 -39.02
N ILE A 218 -1.61 -6.98 -38.38
CA ILE A 218 -1.94 -5.77 -37.64
C ILE A 218 -1.53 -4.58 -38.52
N THR A 219 -2.51 -3.97 -39.17
CA THR A 219 -2.35 -2.67 -39.84
C THR A 219 -2.36 -1.57 -38.79
N ALA A 220 -1.31 -0.74 -38.84
CA ALA A 220 -1.09 0.39 -37.96
C ALA A 220 -2.14 1.48 -38.17
N ASP A 221 -3.10 1.57 -37.27
CA ASP A 221 -3.58 2.82 -36.64
C ASP A 221 -4.62 2.50 -35.55
N ASP A 222 -5.44 1.44 -35.70
CA ASP A 222 -6.38 0.98 -34.65
C ASP A 222 -5.72 0.04 -33.62
N SER A 223 -4.60 -0.58 -33.97
CA SER A 223 -3.95 -1.55 -33.07
C SER A 223 -3.22 -0.93 -31.89
N ALA A 224 -2.86 0.36 -31.94
CA ALA A 224 -2.20 1.00 -30.81
C ALA A 224 -3.20 1.16 -29.64
N LEU A 225 -4.46 1.43 -29.95
CA LEU A 225 -5.56 1.51 -28.99
C LEU A 225 -5.93 0.12 -28.46
N ASP A 226 -5.98 -0.92 -29.29
CA ASP A 226 -6.25 -2.29 -28.82
C ASP A 226 -5.08 -2.87 -28.00
N ILE A 227 -3.83 -2.50 -28.33
CA ILE A 227 -2.65 -2.87 -27.53
C ILE A 227 -2.62 -2.06 -26.23
N LEU A 228 -3.04 -0.80 -26.25
CA LEU A 228 -3.22 0.03 -25.04
C LEU A 228 -4.31 -0.56 -24.15
N ASP A 229 -5.49 -0.87 -24.67
CA ASP A 229 -6.60 -1.46 -23.91
C ASP A 229 -6.22 -2.83 -23.33
N MET A 230 -5.45 -3.64 -24.08
CA MET A 230 -4.90 -4.91 -23.61
C MET A 230 -3.85 -4.73 -22.50
N LEU A 231 -2.97 -3.74 -22.61
CA LEU A 231 -2.00 -3.38 -21.55
C LEU A 231 -2.73 -2.79 -20.34
N GLU A 232 -3.74 -1.97 -20.56
CA GLU A 232 -4.55 -1.28 -19.57
C GLU A 232 -5.32 -2.29 -18.70
N THR A 233 -6.02 -3.23 -19.33
CA THR A 233 -6.81 -4.25 -18.61
C THR A 233 -6.00 -5.42 -18.08
N LYS A 234 -4.93 -5.87 -18.76
CA LYS A 234 -4.18 -7.08 -18.34
C LYS A 234 -2.89 -6.80 -17.58
N ALA A 235 -2.28 -5.63 -17.74
CA ALA A 235 -1.02 -5.29 -17.08
C ALA A 235 -1.18 -4.18 -16.03
N PHE A 236 -2.00 -3.15 -16.25
CA PHE A 236 -2.11 -2.01 -15.34
C PHE A 236 -3.06 -2.22 -14.14
N ILE A 237 -4.25 -2.80 -14.35
CA ILE A 237 -5.25 -3.00 -13.26
C ILE A 237 -4.73 -3.92 -12.14
N PRO A 238 -4.04 -5.04 -12.41
CA PRO A 238 -3.44 -5.86 -11.35
C PRO A 238 -2.15 -5.27 -10.75
N TRP A 239 -1.58 -4.23 -11.36
CA TRP A 239 -0.30 -3.62 -10.95
C TRP A 239 -0.45 -2.45 -9.97
N TRP A 240 -1.63 -1.83 -9.90
CA TRP A 240 -1.93 -0.70 -9.03
C TRP A 240 -2.35 -1.12 -7.60
N ASP A 241 -2.07 -2.37 -7.21
CA ASP A 241 -2.39 -2.86 -5.87
C ASP A 241 -1.67 -2.02 -4.80
N ALA A 242 -2.46 -1.51 -3.86
CA ALA A 242 -2.17 -0.39 -2.99
C ALA A 242 -1.11 -0.68 -1.91
N GLN A 243 -0.66 -1.93 -1.78
CA GLN A 243 0.09 -2.40 -0.61
C GLN A 243 1.57 -2.75 -0.82
N SER A 244 2.16 -2.62 -2.02
CA SER A 244 3.53 -3.12 -2.23
C SER A 244 4.63 -2.05 -2.14
N ASN A 245 5.70 -2.34 -1.37
CA ASN A 245 6.97 -1.59 -1.34
C ASN A 245 7.75 -1.60 -2.68
N VAL A 246 7.19 -2.18 -3.74
CA VAL A 246 7.81 -2.31 -5.08
C VAL A 246 7.38 -1.17 -6.03
N GLN A 247 6.63 -0.18 -5.51
CA GLN A 247 6.06 0.90 -6.30
C GLN A 247 7.11 1.79 -6.98
N MET A 248 8.22 2.16 -6.33
CA MET A 248 9.22 3.08 -6.93
C MET A 248 9.91 2.51 -8.19
N GLU A 249 10.36 1.25 -8.18
CA GLU A 249 11.01 0.63 -9.36
C GLU A 249 10.01 0.36 -10.49
N ARG A 250 8.79 -0.06 -10.14
CA ARG A 250 7.70 -0.29 -11.10
C ARG A 250 7.23 1.02 -11.74
N MET A 251 7.17 2.10 -10.96
CA MET A 251 6.82 3.43 -11.47
C MET A 251 7.87 3.99 -12.42
N GLY A 252 9.16 3.76 -12.13
CA GLY A 252 10.24 4.11 -13.04
C GLY A 252 10.10 3.44 -14.42
N SER A 253 9.46 2.28 -14.50
CA SER A 253 9.17 1.56 -15.75
C SER A 253 7.93 2.10 -16.44
N ILE A 254 6.86 2.41 -15.70
CA ILE A 254 5.62 3.03 -16.21
C ILE A 254 5.89 4.41 -16.78
N THR A 255 6.63 5.25 -16.06
CA THR A 255 7.08 6.57 -16.52
C THR A 255 7.81 6.47 -17.87
N ARG A 256 8.68 5.46 -18.04
CA ARG A 256 9.41 5.25 -19.31
C ARG A 256 8.47 4.81 -20.43
N LEU A 257 7.51 3.95 -20.12
CA LEU A 257 6.49 3.49 -21.06
C LEU A 257 5.59 4.65 -21.51
N LEU A 258 5.09 5.45 -20.58
CA LEU A 258 4.24 6.60 -20.88
C LEU A 258 4.99 7.72 -21.61
N LYS A 259 6.27 7.96 -21.29
CA LYS A 259 7.12 8.86 -22.09
C LYS A 259 7.36 8.34 -23.51
N TYR A 260 7.34 7.02 -23.71
CA TYR A 260 7.48 6.42 -25.04
C TYR A 260 6.21 6.57 -25.87
N PHE A 261 5.04 6.33 -25.29
CA PHE A 261 3.74 6.41 -25.98
C PHE A 261 3.21 7.85 -26.12
N TYR A 262 3.46 8.72 -25.14
CA TYR A 262 2.99 10.12 -25.12
C TYR A 262 4.18 11.08 -25.18
N ARG A 263 4.94 11.02 -26.28
CA ARG A 263 6.15 11.81 -26.47
C ARG A 263 5.94 13.32 -26.29
N ASP A 264 4.78 13.83 -26.67
CA ASP A 264 4.44 15.25 -26.60
C ASP A 264 3.83 15.67 -25.24
N HIS A 265 3.32 14.71 -24.46
CA HIS A 265 2.70 14.96 -23.14
C HIS A 265 3.49 14.33 -21.97
N GLY A 266 4.69 13.83 -22.23
CA GLY A 266 5.47 13.04 -21.26
C GLY A 266 5.91 13.83 -20.02
N SER A 267 6.02 15.17 -20.11
CA SER A 267 6.27 16.04 -18.96
C SER A 267 5.03 16.21 -18.08
N THR A 268 3.85 16.38 -18.69
CA THR A 268 2.57 16.48 -17.99
C THR A 268 2.20 15.15 -17.32
N MET A 269 2.42 14.01 -17.98
CA MET A 269 2.19 12.69 -17.36
C MET A 269 3.17 12.38 -16.25
N GLN A 270 4.43 12.83 -16.35
CA GLN A 270 5.37 12.72 -15.23
C GLN A 270 4.84 13.49 -14.01
N ALA A 271 4.41 14.73 -14.21
CA ALA A 271 3.87 15.55 -13.12
C ALA A 271 2.58 14.96 -12.52
N ILE A 272 1.73 14.33 -13.33
CA ILE A 272 0.54 13.61 -12.84
C ILE A 272 0.94 12.41 -11.98
N ILE A 273 1.91 11.62 -12.42
CA ILE A 273 2.40 10.47 -11.65
C ILE A 273 3.04 10.92 -10.34
N ASP A 274 3.88 11.96 -10.37
CA ASP A 274 4.52 12.52 -9.18
C ASP A 274 3.48 13.07 -8.18
N ALA A 275 2.43 13.73 -8.67
CA ALA A 275 1.32 14.22 -7.86
C ALA A 275 0.47 13.10 -7.23
N LEU A 276 0.24 12.00 -7.98
CA LEU A 276 -0.47 10.82 -7.47
C LEU A 276 0.37 9.98 -6.50
N LEU A 277 1.69 10.04 -6.59
CA LEU A 277 2.62 9.43 -5.64
C LEU A 277 2.59 10.13 -4.28
N ASP A 278 2.57 11.47 -4.29
CA ASP A 278 2.58 12.27 -3.05
C ASP A 278 1.23 12.21 -2.32
N VAL A 279 0.12 12.03 -3.05
CA VAL A 279 -1.22 11.97 -2.48
C VAL A 279 -1.99 10.78 -3.06
N GLN A 280 -1.91 9.65 -2.35
CA GLN A 280 -2.49 8.34 -2.74
C GLN A 280 -4.00 8.33 -3.01
N SER A 281 -4.72 9.41 -2.67
CA SER A 281 -6.13 9.61 -3.00
C SER A 281 -6.41 11.08 -3.29
N MET A 282 -5.97 11.57 -4.45
CA MET A 282 -6.25 12.95 -4.85
C MET A 282 -7.46 13.02 -5.77
N GLY A 283 -8.45 13.83 -5.37
CA GLY A 283 -9.59 14.16 -6.24
C GLY A 283 -9.13 14.93 -7.49
N ILE A 284 -9.92 14.85 -8.55
CA ILE A 284 -9.62 15.47 -9.86
C ILE A 284 -9.32 16.97 -9.74
N ASP A 285 -10.02 17.67 -8.85
CA ASP A 285 -9.81 19.10 -8.63
C ASP A 285 -8.51 19.41 -7.87
N GLY A 286 -8.10 18.52 -6.95
CA GLY A 286 -6.79 18.58 -6.31
C GLY A 286 -5.65 18.37 -7.29
N LEU A 287 -5.80 17.41 -8.21
CA LEU A 287 -4.82 17.13 -9.27
C LEU A 287 -4.68 18.31 -10.23
N ARG A 288 -5.80 18.93 -10.61
CA ARG A 288 -5.80 20.16 -11.42
C ARG A 288 -5.07 21.30 -10.72
N GLN A 289 -5.30 21.49 -9.43
CA GLN A 289 -4.67 22.54 -8.65
C GLN A 289 -3.16 22.31 -8.51
N GLN A 290 -2.72 21.09 -8.22
CA GLN A 290 -1.29 20.76 -8.16
C GLN A 290 -0.60 20.94 -9.53
N LEU A 291 -1.21 20.48 -10.61
CA LEU A 291 -0.62 20.62 -11.95
C LEU A 291 -0.51 22.08 -12.38
N ALA A 292 -1.51 22.90 -12.03
CA ALA A 292 -1.44 24.35 -12.22
C ALA A 292 -0.31 24.99 -11.41
N THR A 293 -0.05 24.54 -10.17
CA THR A 293 1.07 25.05 -9.35
C THR A 293 2.44 24.67 -9.91
N THR A 294 2.55 23.51 -10.57
CA THR A 294 3.78 23.07 -11.25
C THR A 294 3.99 23.71 -12.64
N GLY A 295 3.06 24.55 -13.11
CA GLY A 295 3.18 25.28 -14.38
C GLY A 295 2.86 24.44 -15.63
N HIS A 296 2.21 23.28 -15.47
CA HIS A 296 1.79 22.44 -16.59
C HIS A 296 0.41 22.89 -17.13
N GLY A 297 0.30 22.95 -18.45
CA GLY A 297 -0.95 23.34 -19.13
C GLY A 297 -2.04 22.29 -18.92
N THR A 298 -3.22 22.72 -18.47
CA THR A 298 -4.38 21.85 -18.20
C THR A 298 -5.18 21.47 -19.44
N GLN A 299 -4.69 21.80 -20.64
CA GLN A 299 -5.40 21.59 -21.90
C GLN A 299 -5.52 20.11 -22.28
N ASP A 300 -4.52 19.30 -21.91
CA ASP A 300 -4.49 17.86 -22.21
C ASP A 300 -5.04 16.98 -21.07
N LEU A 301 -5.34 17.60 -19.92
CA LEU A 301 -5.86 16.91 -18.74
C LEU A 301 -7.15 16.11 -18.98
N PRO A 302 -8.15 16.59 -19.74
CA PRO A 302 -9.40 15.87 -19.93
C PRO A 302 -9.19 14.50 -20.61
N LEU A 303 -8.27 14.43 -21.56
CA LEU A 303 -7.93 13.20 -22.28
C LEU A 303 -7.18 12.24 -21.36
N LEU A 304 -6.21 12.75 -20.60
CA LEU A 304 -5.42 11.96 -19.65
C LEU A 304 -6.25 11.49 -18.44
N ILE A 305 -7.16 12.31 -17.92
CA ILE A 305 -8.13 11.91 -16.88
C ILE A 305 -9.05 10.79 -17.39
N GLY A 306 -9.44 10.81 -18.67
CA GLY A 306 -10.22 9.74 -19.28
C GLY A 306 -9.53 8.38 -19.15
N HIS A 307 -8.24 8.34 -19.48
CA HIS A 307 -7.42 7.13 -19.33
C HIS A 307 -7.14 6.77 -17.85
N LEU A 308 -6.84 7.75 -17.01
CA LEU A 308 -6.60 7.51 -15.57
C LEU A 308 -7.84 7.00 -14.83
N LYS A 309 -9.04 7.39 -15.30
CA LYS A 309 -10.32 6.87 -14.81
C LYS A 309 -10.54 5.43 -15.27
N ALA A 310 -10.16 5.09 -16.50
CA ALA A 310 -10.29 3.74 -17.05
C ALA A 310 -9.38 2.73 -16.32
N ILE A 311 -8.19 3.15 -15.86
CA ILE A 311 -7.32 2.34 -14.99
C ILE A 311 -7.69 2.39 -13.49
N GLY A 312 -8.73 3.12 -13.09
CA GLY A 312 -9.13 3.22 -11.68
C GLY A 312 -8.17 4.00 -10.76
N ALA A 313 -7.19 4.72 -11.32
CA ALA A 313 -6.20 5.49 -10.55
C ALA A 313 -6.78 6.78 -9.95
N VAL A 314 -7.92 7.26 -10.45
CA VAL A 314 -8.61 8.46 -9.96
C VAL A 314 -10.08 8.15 -9.75
N THR A 315 -10.54 8.27 -8.50
CA THR A 315 -11.96 8.11 -8.16
C THR A 315 -12.71 9.42 -8.39
N THR A 316 -13.87 9.35 -9.06
CA THR A 316 -14.77 10.50 -9.28
C THR A 316 -15.72 10.74 -8.10
N GLU A 317 -15.55 10.02 -6.99
CA GLU A 317 -16.34 10.25 -5.80
C GLU A 317 -15.86 11.52 -5.10
N SER A 318 -16.41 12.66 -5.53
CA SER A 318 -16.63 13.77 -4.61
C SER A 318 -17.58 13.30 -3.52
N ASN A 319 -17.06 12.57 -2.54
CA ASN A 319 -17.63 12.63 -1.20
C ASN A 319 -17.38 14.07 -0.74
N MET A 320 -18.32 14.94 -1.08
CA MET A 320 -18.54 16.17 -0.34
C MET A 320 -18.81 15.74 1.09
N ILE A 321 -17.75 15.68 1.89
CA ILE A 321 -17.87 15.94 3.31
C ILE A 321 -18.30 17.41 3.38
N GLN A 322 -19.62 17.64 3.36
CA GLN A 322 -20.18 18.88 3.86
C GLN A 322 -19.77 18.96 5.33
N LEU A 323 -18.64 19.62 5.59
CA LEU A 323 -18.36 20.18 6.90
C LEU A 323 -19.40 21.28 7.13
N ASP A 324 -20.49 20.87 7.75
CA ASP A 324 -21.56 21.75 8.21
C ASP A 324 -21.00 22.64 9.34
N PHE A 325 -20.59 23.85 8.97
CA PHE A 325 -20.13 24.89 9.90
C PHE A 325 -21.28 25.85 10.29
N SER A 326 -22.54 25.39 10.29
CA SER A 326 -23.70 26.24 10.63
C SER A 326 -23.98 26.37 12.14
N GLY A 327 -23.03 26.03 13.02
CA GLY A 327 -23.24 25.96 14.48
C GLY A 327 -22.32 26.79 15.36
N LEU A 328 -21.71 27.87 14.87
CA LEU A 328 -20.91 28.81 15.68
C LEU A 328 -21.28 30.26 15.34
N ASP A 329 -22.39 30.71 15.92
CA ASP A 329 -22.60 32.08 16.40
C ASP A 329 -23.25 31.98 17.80
#